data_AF-A0A9D4AKN6-F1
#
_entry.id   AF-A0A9D4AKN6-F1
#
_cell.length_a   1.000
_cell.length_b   1.000
_cell.length_c   1.000
_cell.angle_alpha   90.00
_cell.angle_beta   90.00
_cell.angle_gamma   90.00
#
_symmetry.space_group_name_H-M   'P 1'
#
loop_
_entity.id
_entity.type
_entity.pdbx_description
1 polymer ?
#
loop_
_entity_poly.entity_id
_entity_poly.type
_entity_poly.pdbx_seq_one_letter_code
_entity_poly.pdbx_strand_id
1 'polypeptide(L)'
;MATIPFHLSSMDSSLAAISLLLFSLFSMVYTSTIGVQYISKLLQIQERERAPPSFQVAAARGVLHRLLPAHSSAFEFRIISKEKCGGEGACFIINNHPSSYKSGAPEILISGVTGVEVLAGLHWYLKYWCGSHISWQKTGGAQLFSIPPLGSLPRVQDGGILVQRPIPWNYYQNAVTSSYTFAWWDWERWEQEIDWMALQGINLPLAFTGQETIWRKVFQKFNITNSDLDDFFGGPAFLAWSRMGNLHRWGGPLPESWFVGQLTLQKKILVRMYELGMTPVLPAFSGNVPAAFKDMFPSAKITRLGNWFSVKRNPKWCCTYLLDATDPLFIEIGRTFIEEQLKEYGRTSHIYNCDTFDENTPPVDDPGYISSLGAAIFSGMQSGDDNAMWLMQGWLFSYDPFWRPPQMKALLHSVPLGKLVVLDLYAEVKPIWISSEQFYGVPYIWKVIVASLLSLYLTDSHL
;
A
#
# COMPACT_ATOMS: atom_id res chain seq x y z
N MET A 1 78.44 22.13 -19.90
CA MET A 1 77.97 23.09 -18.87
C MET A 1 76.52 23.41 -19.18
N ALA A 2 75.49 23.01 -18.44
CA ALA A 2 75.40 22.22 -17.24
C ALA A 2 74.03 21.50 -17.25
N THR A 3 74.05 20.20 -16.98
CA THR A 3 72.91 19.35 -16.61
C THR A 3 72.56 19.59 -15.14
N ILE A 4 71.28 19.80 -14.81
CA ILE A 4 70.71 19.54 -13.48
C ILE A 4 69.36 18.83 -13.67
N PRO A 5 69.12 17.68 -13.00
CA PRO A 5 67.95 16.84 -13.19
C PRO A 5 66.80 17.25 -12.25
N PHE A 6 65.56 17.12 -12.70
CA PHE A 6 64.39 17.15 -11.82
C PHE A 6 64.34 15.85 -11.01
N HIS A 7 64.63 15.95 -9.72
CA HIS A 7 64.31 14.93 -8.73
C HIS A 7 62.79 14.81 -8.60
N LEU A 8 62.20 13.68 -8.99
CA LEU A 8 60.94 13.23 -8.41
C LEU A 8 61.24 12.81 -6.97
N SER A 9 60.80 13.61 -6.00
CA SER A 9 60.72 13.14 -4.62
C SER A 9 59.53 12.20 -4.48
N SER A 10 59.80 11.04 -3.91
CA SER A 10 58.82 10.04 -3.50
C SER A 10 58.01 10.57 -2.32
N MET A 11 56.91 11.27 -2.58
CA MET A 11 55.81 11.45 -1.64
C MET A 11 54.53 11.28 -2.44
N ASP A 12 53.79 10.19 -2.17
CA ASP A 12 52.32 10.07 -2.31
C ASP A 12 51.80 8.62 -2.38
N SER A 13 52.58 7.62 -1.97
CA SER A 13 52.02 6.29 -1.72
C SER A 13 51.08 6.28 -0.50
N SER A 14 51.28 7.17 0.47
CA SER A 14 50.45 7.26 1.69
C SER A 14 49.12 7.99 1.46
N LEU A 15 49.11 9.04 0.64
CA LEU A 15 47.90 9.81 0.29
C LEU A 15 46.99 9.06 -0.70
N ALA A 16 47.58 8.30 -1.62
CA ALA A 16 46.85 7.39 -2.48
C ALA A 16 46.20 6.24 -1.68
N ALA A 17 46.91 5.66 -0.70
CA ALA A 17 46.36 4.62 0.16
C ALA A 17 45.22 5.11 1.06
N ILE A 18 45.32 6.34 1.60
CA ILE A 18 44.25 6.96 2.40
C ILE A 18 43.04 7.34 1.52
N SER A 19 43.24 7.80 0.28
CA SER A 19 42.15 8.04 -0.67
C SER A 19 41.48 6.74 -1.13
N LEU A 20 42.23 5.65 -1.32
CA LEU A 20 41.69 4.32 -1.63
C LEU A 20 40.96 3.68 -0.45
N LEU A 21 41.39 3.95 0.79
CA LEU A 21 40.67 3.56 2.02
C LEU A 21 39.41 4.40 2.25
N LEU A 22 39.44 5.70 1.94
CA LEU A 22 38.26 6.57 1.99
C LEU A 22 37.27 6.27 0.86
N PHE A 23 37.73 5.91 -0.34
CA PHE A 23 36.87 5.44 -1.44
C PHE A 23 36.32 4.03 -1.19
N SER A 24 37.07 3.13 -0.54
CA SER A 24 36.54 1.81 -0.16
C SER A 24 35.57 1.88 1.02
N LEU A 25 35.70 2.88 1.90
CA LEU A 25 34.71 3.21 2.93
C LEU A 25 33.46 3.93 2.37
N PHE A 26 33.52 4.53 1.17
CA PHE A 26 32.37 5.17 0.51
C PHE A 26 31.69 4.34 -0.59
N SER A 27 32.12 3.08 -0.79
CA SER A 27 31.54 2.19 -1.82
C SER A 27 30.60 1.11 -1.26
N MET A 28 30.33 1.11 0.04
CA MET A 28 29.25 0.32 0.63
C MET A 28 28.18 1.25 1.18
N VAL A 29 27.50 1.97 0.28
CA VAL A 29 26.07 2.16 0.50
C VAL A 29 25.49 0.76 0.43
N TYR A 30 25.40 0.07 1.57
CA TYR A 30 24.47 -1.03 1.71
C TYR A 30 23.09 -0.41 1.45
N THR A 31 22.64 -0.44 0.18
CA THR A 31 21.22 -0.45 -0.09
C THR A 31 20.69 -1.58 0.78
N SER A 32 19.90 -1.27 1.80
CA SER A 32 19.43 -2.23 2.80
C SER A 32 18.40 -3.18 2.17
N THR A 33 18.85 -4.01 1.23
CA THR A 33 18.09 -5.08 0.60
C THR A 33 17.80 -6.23 1.57
N ILE A 34 18.32 -6.16 2.80
CA ILE A 34 18.00 -7.05 3.92
C ILE A 34 16.46 -7.17 4.08
N GLY A 35 15.73 -6.06 4.02
CA GLY A 35 14.27 -6.07 4.07
C GLY A 35 13.62 -6.88 2.94
N VAL A 36 14.18 -6.80 1.73
CA VAL A 36 13.72 -7.53 0.54
C VAL A 36 13.94 -9.05 0.68
N GLN A 37 15.04 -9.46 1.31
CA GLN A 37 15.30 -10.88 1.59
C GLN A 37 14.22 -11.47 2.50
N TYR A 38 13.79 -10.73 3.52
CA TYR A 38 12.75 -11.20 4.45
C TYR A 38 11.38 -11.38 3.78
N ILE A 39 11.03 -10.57 2.78
CA ILE A 39 9.74 -10.68 2.06
C ILE A 39 9.82 -11.52 0.78
N SER A 40 10.98 -12.08 0.45
CA SER A 40 11.24 -12.79 -0.81
C SER A 40 10.26 -13.93 -1.09
N LYS A 41 9.91 -14.74 -0.08
CA LYS A 41 8.92 -15.82 -0.20
C LYS A 41 7.57 -15.30 -0.66
N LEU A 42 7.10 -14.18 -0.11
CA LEU A 42 5.83 -13.58 -0.49
C LEU A 42 5.90 -13.01 -1.92
N LEU A 43 7.01 -12.37 -2.30
CA LEU A 43 7.21 -11.89 -3.66
C LEU A 43 7.16 -13.02 -4.70
N GLN A 44 7.70 -14.20 -4.37
CA GLN A 44 7.62 -15.40 -5.22
C GLN A 44 6.19 -15.95 -5.34
N ILE A 45 5.44 -15.97 -4.24
CA ILE A 45 4.01 -16.34 -4.25
C ILE A 45 3.23 -15.39 -5.15
N GLN A 46 3.42 -14.08 -4.96
CA GLN A 46 2.77 -13.05 -5.76
C GLN A 46 3.11 -13.18 -7.23
N GLU A 47 4.36 -13.51 -7.57
CA GLU A 47 4.80 -13.76 -8.95
C GLU A 47 4.12 -14.98 -9.59
N ARG A 48 4.01 -16.08 -8.85
CA ARG A 48 3.32 -17.29 -9.30
C ARG A 48 1.82 -17.07 -9.51
N GLU A 49 1.20 -16.19 -8.72
CA GLU A 49 -0.26 -15.97 -8.70
C GLU A 49 -0.71 -14.74 -9.50
N ARG A 50 0.19 -14.13 -10.27
CA ARG A 50 -0.17 -13.03 -11.17
C ARG A 50 -1.10 -13.52 -12.27
N ALA A 51 -1.89 -12.58 -12.80
CA ALA A 51 -2.65 -12.84 -14.02
C ALA A 51 -1.73 -13.25 -15.17
N PRO A 52 -2.17 -14.11 -16.10
CA PRO A 52 -1.36 -14.51 -17.25
C PRO A 52 -0.88 -13.29 -18.06
N PRO A 53 0.30 -13.37 -18.72
CA PRO A 53 0.82 -12.30 -19.57
C PRO A 53 -0.19 -11.69 -20.55
N SER A 54 -1.01 -12.52 -21.21
CA SER A 54 -2.03 -12.06 -22.17
C SER A 54 -3.11 -11.20 -21.53
N PHE A 55 -3.55 -11.55 -20.31
CA PHE A 55 -4.54 -10.78 -19.55
C PHE A 55 -3.97 -9.42 -19.15
N GLN A 56 -2.72 -9.39 -18.68
CA GLN A 56 -2.05 -8.14 -18.31
C GLN A 56 -1.84 -7.21 -19.52
N VAL A 57 -1.44 -7.76 -20.67
CA VAL A 57 -1.33 -6.98 -21.92
C VAL A 57 -2.69 -6.43 -22.35
N ALA A 58 -3.76 -7.23 -22.27
CA ALA A 58 -5.10 -6.79 -22.61
C ALA A 58 -5.59 -5.66 -21.69
N ALA A 59 -5.36 -5.80 -20.38
CA ALA A 59 -5.70 -4.78 -19.39
C ALA A 59 -4.92 -3.48 -19.65
N ALA A 60 -3.61 -3.57 -19.88
CA ALA A 60 -2.78 -2.41 -20.22
C ALA A 60 -3.21 -1.74 -21.53
N ARG A 61 -3.59 -2.52 -22.56
CA ARG A 61 -4.19 -1.97 -23.79
C ARG A 61 -5.51 -1.26 -23.53
N GLY A 62 -6.33 -1.76 -22.60
CA GLY A 62 -7.54 -1.08 -22.16
C GLY A 62 -7.25 0.29 -21.55
N VAL A 63 -6.22 0.40 -20.70
CA VAL A 63 -5.76 1.68 -20.15
C VAL A 63 -5.28 2.62 -21.26
N LEU A 64 -4.43 2.12 -22.17
CA LEU A 64 -3.96 2.91 -23.32
C LEU A 64 -5.13 3.43 -24.16
N HIS A 65 -6.15 2.59 -24.40
CA HIS A 65 -7.31 2.99 -25.20
C HIS A 65 -8.15 4.08 -24.52
N ARG A 66 -8.36 4.00 -23.20
CA ARG A 66 -9.05 5.04 -22.45
C ARG A 66 -8.24 6.34 -22.38
N LEU A 67 -6.91 6.25 -22.27
CA LEU A 67 -6.02 7.41 -22.16
C LEU A 67 -5.80 8.11 -23.51
N LEU A 68 -5.54 7.33 -24.56
CA LEU A 68 -5.06 7.81 -25.85
C LEU A 68 -5.66 6.97 -27.01
N PRO A 69 -6.98 7.07 -27.24
CA PRO A 69 -7.70 6.19 -28.17
C PRO A 69 -7.17 6.30 -29.61
N ALA A 70 -6.83 7.51 -30.06
CA ALA A 70 -6.32 7.77 -31.41
C ALA A 70 -4.93 7.18 -31.66
N HIS A 71 -4.12 6.95 -30.62
CA HIS A 71 -2.75 6.42 -30.75
C HIS A 71 -2.61 4.98 -30.26
N SER A 72 -3.72 4.30 -29.95
CA SER A 72 -3.68 2.95 -29.39
C SER A 72 -2.91 1.95 -30.26
N SER A 73 -2.94 2.12 -31.59
CA SER A 73 -2.22 1.28 -32.54
C SER A 73 -0.72 1.59 -32.66
N ALA A 74 -0.27 2.75 -32.16
CA ALA A 74 1.14 3.16 -32.23
C ALA A 74 2.02 2.42 -31.22
N PHE A 75 1.42 1.75 -30.23
CA PHE A 75 2.12 1.06 -29.17
C PHE A 75 1.89 -0.45 -29.21
N GLU A 76 2.97 -1.22 -29.09
CA GLU A 76 2.93 -2.64 -28.76
C GLU A 76 3.40 -2.86 -27.32
N PHE A 77 2.67 -3.71 -26.58
CA PHE A 77 2.99 -4.07 -25.21
C PHE A 77 3.38 -5.54 -25.10
N ARG A 78 4.42 -5.83 -24.29
CA ARG A 78 4.86 -7.19 -23.99
C ARG A 78 5.14 -7.37 -22.51
N ILE A 79 4.72 -8.50 -21.98
CA ILE A 79 5.17 -8.96 -20.67
C ILE A 79 6.40 -9.84 -20.86
N ILE A 80 7.47 -9.54 -20.13
CA ILE A 80 8.75 -10.25 -20.17
C ILE A 80 9.13 -10.77 -18.79
N SER A 81 10.04 -11.74 -18.73
CA SER A 81 10.57 -12.23 -17.46
C SER A 81 11.57 -11.24 -16.85
N LYS A 82 11.82 -11.34 -15.55
CA LYS A 82 12.76 -10.47 -14.83
C LYS A 82 14.18 -10.59 -15.38
N GLU A 83 14.60 -11.78 -15.81
CA GLU A 83 15.95 -12.02 -16.37
C GLU A 83 16.17 -11.20 -17.64
N LYS A 84 15.13 -11.05 -18.47
CA LYS A 84 15.16 -10.22 -19.68
C LYS A 84 15.11 -8.72 -19.37
N CYS A 85 14.95 -8.35 -18.11
CA CYS A 85 14.69 -7.02 -17.63
C CYS A 85 15.66 -6.63 -16.48
N GLY A 86 16.88 -7.21 -16.53
CA GLY A 86 17.97 -6.88 -15.61
C GLY A 86 17.93 -7.60 -14.26
N GLY A 87 17.21 -8.72 -14.15
CA GLY A 87 17.48 -9.79 -13.17
C GLY A 87 16.63 -9.77 -11.90
N GLU A 88 16.66 -8.70 -11.11
CA GLU A 88 16.24 -8.79 -9.70
C GLU A 88 15.01 -7.95 -9.33
N GLY A 89 14.63 -6.97 -10.17
CA GLY A 89 13.64 -5.93 -9.83
C GLY A 89 12.47 -5.79 -10.80
N ALA A 90 11.51 -4.94 -10.41
CA ALA A 90 10.48 -4.46 -11.32
C ALA A 90 11.09 -3.46 -12.32
N CYS A 91 10.69 -3.53 -13.59
CA CYS A 91 11.35 -2.80 -14.66
C CYS A 91 10.52 -2.79 -15.94
N PHE A 92 10.86 -1.84 -16.81
CA PHE A 92 10.34 -1.75 -18.17
C PHE A 92 11.45 -1.38 -19.16
N ILE A 93 11.21 -1.72 -20.42
CA ILE A 93 12.09 -1.43 -21.56
C ILE A 93 11.29 -0.75 -22.66
N ILE A 94 11.76 0.38 -23.15
CA ILE A 94 11.16 1.13 -24.25
C ILE A 94 12.09 1.04 -25.46
N ASN A 95 11.56 0.59 -26.59
CA ASN A 95 12.29 0.47 -27.85
C ASN A 95 11.50 1.10 -29.00
N ASN A 96 12.20 1.51 -30.04
CA ASN A 96 11.56 1.69 -31.34
C ASN A 96 11.06 0.32 -31.81
N HIS A 97 9.82 0.26 -32.27
CA HIS A 97 9.25 -1.01 -32.73
C HIS A 97 10.02 -1.49 -33.97
N PRO A 98 10.40 -2.78 -34.08
CA PRO A 98 11.21 -3.28 -35.19
C PRO A 98 10.58 -3.08 -36.56
N SER A 99 9.24 -2.98 -36.63
CA SER A 99 8.51 -2.73 -37.87
C SER A 99 8.08 -1.27 -38.05
N SER A 100 8.60 -0.33 -37.25
CA SER A 100 8.23 1.10 -37.29
C SER A 100 8.48 1.77 -38.66
N TYR A 101 9.33 1.18 -39.51
CA TYR A 101 9.53 1.63 -40.89
C TYR A 101 8.35 1.31 -41.84
N LYS A 102 7.43 0.43 -41.44
CA LYS A 102 6.25 0.06 -42.23
C LYS A 102 5.09 0.99 -41.88
N SER A 103 4.44 1.54 -42.90
CA SER A 103 3.22 2.34 -42.70
C SER A 103 2.15 1.51 -41.98
N GLY A 104 1.54 2.10 -40.94
CA GLY A 104 0.48 1.47 -40.15
C GLY A 104 0.96 0.43 -39.10
N ALA A 105 2.26 0.15 -39.00
CA ALA A 105 2.79 -0.67 -37.91
C ALA A 105 2.92 0.14 -36.60
N PRO A 106 2.96 -0.53 -35.43
CA PRO A 106 3.32 0.14 -34.19
C PRO A 106 4.67 0.84 -34.30
N GLU A 107 4.79 1.99 -33.65
CA GLU A 107 5.99 2.84 -33.63
C GLU A 107 6.87 2.53 -32.42
N ILE A 108 6.26 2.29 -31.26
CA ILE A 108 6.95 2.09 -29.98
C ILE A 108 6.60 0.72 -29.40
N LEU A 109 7.61 0.01 -28.94
CA LEU A 109 7.48 -1.25 -28.20
C LEU A 109 7.82 -1.01 -26.73
N ILE A 110 6.89 -1.29 -25.83
CA ILE A 110 7.11 -1.23 -24.39
C ILE A 110 6.99 -2.65 -23.81
N SER A 111 8.04 -3.09 -23.15
CA SER A 111 8.08 -4.37 -22.45
C SER A 111 8.22 -4.14 -20.95
N GLY A 112 7.59 -4.97 -20.12
CA GLY A 112 7.71 -4.88 -18.66
C GLY A 112 7.42 -6.20 -17.97
N VAL A 113 7.77 -6.32 -16.69
CA VAL A 113 7.55 -7.57 -15.93
C VAL A 113 6.11 -7.74 -15.44
N THR A 114 5.31 -6.67 -15.45
CA THR A 114 3.86 -6.67 -15.16
C THR A 114 3.15 -5.62 -16.02
N GLY A 115 1.81 -5.65 -16.03
CA GLY A 115 0.98 -4.62 -16.65
C GLY A 115 1.25 -3.21 -16.08
N VAL A 116 1.44 -3.11 -14.76
CA VAL A 116 1.89 -1.87 -14.10
C VAL A 116 3.21 -1.36 -14.68
N GLU A 117 4.22 -2.21 -14.85
CA GLU A 117 5.51 -1.75 -15.40
C GLU A 117 5.40 -1.33 -16.86
N VAL A 118 4.60 -2.02 -17.66
CA VAL A 118 4.30 -1.60 -19.05
C VAL A 118 3.66 -0.22 -19.07
N LEU A 119 2.68 0.04 -18.19
CA LEU A 119 1.99 1.34 -18.14
C LEU A 119 2.85 2.44 -17.53
N ALA A 120 3.71 2.12 -16.56
CA ALA A 120 4.72 3.04 -16.07
C ALA A 120 5.69 3.42 -17.20
N GLY A 121 6.09 2.46 -18.05
CA GLY A 121 6.89 2.73 -19.25
C GLY A 121 6.17 3.61 -20.27
N LEU A 122 4.86 3.40 -20.48
CA LEU A 122 4.04 4.28 -21.32
C LEU A 122 4.03 5.71 -20.77
N HIS A 123 3.70 5.87 -19.49
CA HIS A 123 3.67 7.20 -18.86
C HIS A 123 5.04 7.87 -18.92
N TRP A 124 6.11 7.13 -18.67
CA TRP A 124 7.48 7.63 -18.75
C TRP A 124 7.81 8.12 -20.17
N TYR A 125 7.48 7.34 -21.21
CA TYR A 125 7.63 7.76 -22.61
C TYR A 125 6.85 9.04 -22.91
N LEU A 126 5.56 9.07 -22.55
CA LEU A 126 4.71 10.24 -22.80
C LEU A 126 5.25 11.49 -22.10
N LYS A 127 5.74 11.36 -20.86
CA LYS A 127 6.30 12.47 -20.09
C LYS A 127 7.60 13.01 -20.69
N TYR A 128 8.56 12.13 -20.97
CA TYR A 128 9.92 12.55 -21.31
C TYR A 128 10.17 12.69 -22.83
N TRP A 129 9.45 11.96 -23.68
CA TRP A 129 9.59 12.04 -25.14
C TRP A 129 8.48 12.86 -25.79
N CYS A 130 7.26 12.82 -25.24
CA CYS A 130 6.13 13.57 -25.80
C CYS A 130 5.79 14.86 -25.03
N GLY A 131 6.48 15.15 -23.91
CA GLY A 131 6.23 16.36 -23.11
C GLY A 131 4.83 16.41 -22.46
N SER A 132 4.18 15.26 -22.29
CA SER A 132 2.82 15.15 -21.75
C SER A 132 2.81 15.09 -20.22
N HIS A 133 1.65 15.35 -19.64
CA HIS A 133 1.44 15.28 -18.19
C HIS A 133 0.12 14.58 -17.86
N ILE A 134 0.10 13.76 -16.81
CA ILE A 134 -1.08 13.02 -16.37
C ILE A 134 -1.24 13.19 -14.85
N SER A 135 -2.35 13.80 -14.44
CA SER A 135 -2.76 14.00 -13.05
C SER A 135 -4.25 13.70 -12.86
N TRP A 136 -4.76 13.84 -11.63
CA TRP A 136 -6.20 13.80 -11.41
C TRP A 136 -6.90 14.95 -12.12
N GLN A 137 -8.14 14.71 -12.57
CA GLN A 137 -8.97 15.75 -13.20
C GLN A 137 -9.09 17.02 -12.33
N LYS A 138 -9.23 16.86 -11.01
CA LYS A 138 -9.32 17.99 -10.07
C LYS A 138 -8.01 18.78 -9.90
N THR A 139 -6.87 18.24 -10.32
CA THR A 139 -5.54 18.87 -10.18
C THR A 139 -4.93 19.30 -11.52
N GLY A 140 -5.72 19.37 -12.59
CA GLY A 140 -5.27 19.78 -13.93
C GLY A 140 -5.44 18.71 -15.01
N GLY A 141 -5.83 17.48 -14.65
CA GLY A 141 -6.14 16.41 -15.59
C GLY A 141 -4.93 15.95 -16.40
N ALA A 142 -5.18 15.56 -17.65
CA ALA A 142 -4.16 15.10 -18.58
C ALA A 142 -3.90 16.13 -19.69
N GLN A 143 -2.64 16.55 -19.83
CA GLN A 143 -2.14 17.31 -20.96
C GLN A 143 -1.54 16.33 -21.96
N LEU A 144 -2.26 16.10 -23.07
CA LEU A 144 -1.88 15.15 -24.13
C LEU A 144 -1.71 15.81 -25.51
N PHE A 145 -1.89 17.14 -25.62
CA PHE A 145 -1.83 17.85 -26.91
C PHE A 145 -0.41 17.89 -27.49
N SER A 146 0.61 17.71 -26.65
CA SER A 146 2.01 17.67 -27.08
C SER A 146 2.42 16.35 -27.74
N ILE A 147 1.54 15.33 -27.72
CA ILE A 147 1.79 14.04 -28.36
C ILE A 147 1.71 14.21 -29.89
N PRO A 148 2.77 13.88 -30.65
CA PRO A 148 2.75 13.98 -32.10
C PRO A 148 1.69 13.09 -32.76
N PRO A 149 1.27 13.39 -34.00
CA PRO A 149 0.36 12.52 -34.74
C PRO A 149 0.99 11.14 -35.00
N LEU A 150 0.13 10.16 -35.31
CA LEU A 150 0.54 8.82 -35.72
C LEU A 150 1.59 8.87 -36.84
N GLY A 151 2.61 8.02 -36.73
CA GLY A 151 3.75 7.96 -37.64
C GLY A 151 4.84 9.00 -37.38
N SER A 152 4.65 9.87 -36.37
CA SER A 152 5.61 10.91 -35.98
C SER A 152 5.98 10.86 -34.50
N LEU A 153 5.72 9.74 -33.81
CA LEU A 153 6.09 9.60 -32.41
C LEU A 153 7.62 9.67 -32.24
N PRO A 154 8.15 10.38 -31.22
CA PRO A 154 9.58 10.57 -31.07
C PRO A 154 10.31 9.25 -30.84
N ARG A 155 11.33 8.97 -31.66
CA ARG A 155 12.13 7.76 -31.54
C ARG A 155 13.01 7.80 -30.29
N VAL A 156 13.22 6.64 -29.67
CA VAL A 156 14.24 6.45 -28.63
C VAL A 156 15.57 6.07 -29.27
N GLN A 157 16.67 6.09 -28.51
CA GLN A 157 17.97 5.61 -28.98
C GLN A 157 17.93 4.12 -29.38
N ASP A 158 18.83 3.69 -30.28
CA ASP A 158 18.83 2.33 -30.83
C ASP A 158 19.03 1.23 -29.77
N GLY A 159 19.75 1.53 -28.68
CA GLY A 159 19.93 0.62 -27.54
C GLY A 159 18.70 0.47 -26.63
N GLY A 160 17.62 1.21 -26.92
CA GLY A 160 16.44 1.28 -26.07
C GLY A 160 16.69 1.98 -24.74
N ILE A 161 15.65 1.98 -23.90
CA ILE A 161 15.67 2.57 -22.57
C ILE A 161 15.24 1.50 -21.58
N LEU A 162 16.15 1.05 -20.73
CA LEU A 162 15.86 0.19 -19.59
C LEU A 162 15.70 1.07 -18.34
N VAL A 163 14.57 0.93 -17.65
CA VAL A 163 14.35 1.55 -16.34
C VAL A 163 14.08 0.45 -15.33
N GLN A 164 14.87 0.42 -14.25
CA GLN A 164 14.73 -0.53 -13.16
C GLN A 164 14.35 0.18 -11.88
N ARG A 165 13.44 -0.43 -11.13
CA ARG A 165 13.02 0.04 -9.83
C ARG A 165 13.90 -0.58 -8.75
N PRO A 166 14.41 0.20 -7.79
CA PRO A 166 15.25 -0.31 -6.71
C PRO A 166 14.45 -1.04 -5.63
N ILE A 167 13.11 -0.97 -5.67
CA ILE A 167 12.20 -1.52 -4.65
C ILE A 167 11.10 -2.38 -5.28
N PRO A 168 10.69 -3.47 -4.61
CA PRO A 168 9.66 -4.37 -5.13
C PRO A 168 8.24 -3.79 -5.01
N TRP A 169 7.99 -2.92 -4.03
CA TRP A 169 6.66 -2.36 -3.76
C TRP A 169 6.65 -0.83 -3.84
N ASN A 170 5.73 -0.29 -4.63
CA ASN A 170 5.29 1.11 -4.55
C ASN A 170 3.88 1.10 -3.99
N TYR A 171 3.78 1.53 -2.74
CA TYR A 171 2.54 1.58 -1.98
C TYR A 171 1.75 2.86 -2.28
N TYR A 172 0.42 2.78 -2.23
CA TYR A 172 -0.46 3.95 -2.37
C TYR A 172 -1.65 3.88 -1.41
N GLN A 173 -2.12 5.07 -1.03
CA GLN A 173 -3.28 5.40 -0.17
C GLN A 173 -3.00 5.46 1.35
N ASN A 174 -3.90 6.08 2.08
CA ASN A 174 -4.01 6.00 3.55
C ASN A 174 -5.40 5.44 3.89
N ALA A 175 -5.57 4.74 5.00
CA ALA A 175 -6.88 4.29 5.47
C ALA A 175 -7.90 5.45 5.50
N VAL A 176 -7.47 6.65 5.91
CA VAL A 176 -8.34 7.85 5.96
C VAL A 176 -8.78 8.37 4.59
N THR A 177 -8.02 8.09 3.52
CA THR A 177 -8.37 8.52 2.16
C THR A 177 -9.69 7.91 1.70
N SER A 178 -10.05 6.73 2.23
CA SER A 178 -11.33 6.07 1.95
C SER A 178 -12.55 6.91 2.35
N SER A 179 -12.43 7.75 3.38
CA SER A 179 -13.52 8.62 3.85
C SER A 179 -13.42 10.03 3.28
N TYR A 180 -12.21 10.61 3.26
CA TYR A 180 -12.03 11.99 2.79
C TYR A 180 -12.19 12.17 1.29
N THR A 181 -11.83 11.13 0.51
CA THR A 181 -11.76 11.25 -0.95
C THR A 181 -12.66 10.23 -1.63
N PHE A 182 -12.64 8.96 -1.20
CA PHE A 182 -13.23 7.86 -1.97
C PHE A 182 -14.69 7.53 -1.59
N ALA A 183 -15.22 8.11 -0.51
CA ALA A 183 -16.51 7.71 0.08
C ALA A 183 -17.69 7.72 -0.92
N TRP A 184 -17.62 8.58 -1.94
CA TRP A 184 -18.67 8.77 -2.92
C TRP A 184 -18.25 8.36 -4.34
N TRP A 185 -17.14 7.64 -4.48
CA TRP A 185 -16.67 7.19 -5.79
C TRP A 185 -17.49 6.00 -6.27
N ASP A 186 -17.89 6.07 -7.53
CA ASP A 186 -18.44 4.96 -8.28
C ASP A 186 -17.34 4.20 -9.03
N TRP A 187 -17.75 3.24 -9.85
CA TRP A 187 -16.81 2.46 -10.67
C TRP A 187 -16.05 3.32 -11.68
N GLU A 188 -16.69 4.28 -12.33
CA GLU A 188 -16.04 5.09 -13.36
C GLU A 188 -14.87 5.89 -12.78
N ARG A 189 -15.07 6.46 -11.58
CA ARG A 189 -13.98 7.16 -10.89
C ARG A 189 -12.90 6.20 -10.39
N TRP A 190 -13.27 5.03 -9.87
CA TRP A 190 -12.30 4.02 -9.43
C TRP A 190 -11.46 3.46 -10.59
N GLU A 191 -12.07 3.24 -11.76
CA GLU A 191 -11.37 2.81 -12.98
C GLU A 191 -10.29 3.82 -13.37
N GLN A 192 -10.64 5.12 -13.38
CA GLN A 192 -9.66 6.19 -13.63
C GLN A 192 -8.54 6.21 -12.58
N GLU A 193 -8.84 5.93 -11.31
CA GLU A 193 -7.81 5.90 -10.27
C GLU A 193 -6.86 4.73 -10.47
N ILE A 194 -7.37 3.54 -10.77
CA ILE A 194 -6.54 2.35 -10.96
C ILE A 194 -5.68 2.47 -12.22
N ASP A 195 -6.22 3.08 -13.29
CA ASP A 195 -5.45 3.43 -14.48
C ASP A 195 -4.30 4.40 -14.13
N TRP A 196 -4.59 5.46 -13.36
CA TRP A 196 -3.58 6.39 -12.88
C TRP A 196 -2.55 5.71 -11.99
N MET A 197 -2.97 4.86 -11.04
CA MET A 197 -2.07 4.07 -10.19
C MET A 197 -1.07 3.28 -11.04
N ALA A 198 -1.54 2.59 -12.09
CA ALA A 198 -0.68 1.81 -12.97
C ALA A 198 0.31 2.68 -13.75
N LEU A 199 -0.13 3.84 -14.26
CA LEU A 199 0.74 4.82 -14.93
C LEU A 199 1.81 5.39 -13.99
N GLN A 200 1.52 5.51 -12.69
CA GLN A 200 2.50 5.92 -11.68
C GLN A 200 3.38 4.77 -11.16
N GLY A 201 3.21 3.55 -11.66
CA GLY A 201 3.97 2.38 -11.19
C GLY A 201 3.55 1.89 -9.81
N ILE A 202 2.34 2.20 -9.33
CA ILE A 202 1.82 1.67 -8.07
C ILE A 202 1.47 0.20 -8.25
N ASN A 203 1.99 -0.65 -7.36
CA ASN A 203 1.73 -2.09 -7.38
C ASN A 203 1.26 -2.65 -6.02
N LEU A 204 1.19 -1.84 -4.97
CA LEU A 204 0.70 -2.24 -3.64
C LEU A 204 -0.37 -1.24 -3.11
N PRO A 205 -1.56 -1.14 -3.74
CA PRO A 205 -2.62 -0.24 -3.27
C PRO A 205 -3.45 -0.85 -2.12
N LEU A 206 -3.98 -0.02 -1.20
CA LEU A 206 -5.05 -0.45 -0.28
C LEU A 206 -6.36 -0.71 -1.06
N ALA A 207 -7.15 -1.69 -0.60
CA ALA A 207 -8.45 -2.06 -1.17
C ALA A 207 -9.48 -2.34 -0.08
N PHE A 208 -10.01 -1.27 0.53
CA PHE A 208 -10.88 -1.33 1.72
C PHE A 208 -12.38 -1.18 1.43
N THR A 209 -12.76 -0.96 0.18
CA THR A 209 -14.15 -0.76 -0.25
C THR A 209 -15.01 -1.96 0.15
N GLY A 210 -16.19 -1.72 0.71
CA GLY A 210 -17.17 -2.78 1.02
C GLY A 210 -16.84 -3.72 2.18
N GLN A 211 -15.78 -3.48 2.96
CA GLN A 211 -15.42 -4.36 4.07
C GLN A 211 -16.50 -4.49 5.16
N GLU A 212 -17.40 -3.53 5.29
CA GLU A 212 -18.54 -3.60 6.21
C GLU A 212 -19.47 -4.79 5.89
N THR A 213 -19.57 -5.19 4.61
CA THR A 213 -20.36 -6.36 4.21
C THR A 213 -19.68 -7.67 4.64
N ILE A 214 -18.35 -7.71 4.64
CA ILE A 214 -17.59 -8.84 5.21
C ILE A 214 -17.82 -8.89 6.72
N TRP A 215 -17.74 -7.76 7.42
CA TRP A 215 -18.04 -7.70 8.86
C TRP A 215 -19.44 -8.20 9.20
N ARG A 216 -20.48 -7.83 8.43
CA ARG A 216 -21.83 -8.39 8.61
C ARG A 216 -21.84 -9.91 8.52
N LYS A 217 -21.22 -10.48 7.49
CA LYS A 217 -21.16 -11.94 7.28
C LYS A 217 -20.41 -12.64 8.42
N VAL A 218 -19.32 -12.05 8.89
CA VAL A 218 -18.54 -12.56 10.01
C VAL A 218 -19.37 -12.56 11.29
N PHE A 219 -19.90 -11.40 11.70
CA PHE A 219 -20.64 -11.29 12.97
C PHE A 219 -21.95 -12.08 12.98
N GLN A 220 -22.59 -12.30 11.83
CA GLN A 220 -23.73 -13.22 11.72
C GLN A 220 -23.38 -14.66 12.12
N LYS A 221 -22.14 -15.12 11.90
CA LYS A 221 -21.68 -16.44 12.38
C LYS A 221 -21.51 -16.51 13.90
N PHE A 222 -21.47 -15.36 14.57
CA PHE A 222 -21.42 -15.21 16.03
C PHE A 222 -22.79 -14.80 16.60
N ASN A 223 -23.88 -15.09 15.87
CA ASN A 223 -25.26 -14.79 16.26
C ASN A 223 -25.56 -13.30 16.48
N ILE A 224 -24.77 -12.40 15.90
CA ILE A 224 -25.03 -10.96 15.92
C ILE A 224 -25.98 -10.63 14.76
N THR A 225 -27.10 -10.01 15.08
CA THR A 225 -28.09 -9.60 14.08
C THR A 225 -27.66 -8.33 13.35
N ASN A 226 -28.33 -8.01 12.23
CA ASN A 226 -28.04 -6.75 11.54
C ASN A 226 -28.37 -5.53 12.40
N SER A 227 -29.43 -5.57 13.21
CA SER A 227 -29.79 -4.48 14.13
C SER A 227 -28.76 -4.29 15.24
N ASP A 228 -28.08 -5.35 15.67
CA ASP A 228 -26.98 -5.24 16.64
C ASP A 228 -25.76 -4.48 16.07
N LEU A 229 -25.67 -4.37 14.74
CA LEU A 229 -24.62 -3.64 14.03
C LEU A 229 -25.00 -2.19 13.67
N ASP A 230 -26.24 -1.75 13.94
CA ASP A 230 -26.69 -0.38 13.64
C ASP A 230 -25.89 0.66 14.43
N ASP A 231 -25.37 0.29 15.61
CA ASP A 231 -24.49 1.12 16.43
C ASP A 231 -22.99 0.87 16.15
N PHE A 232 -22.64 -0.16 15.37
CA PHE A 232 -21.24 -0.55 15.18
C PHE A 232 -20.55 0.25 14.06
N PHE A 233 -21.18 0.37 12.89
CA PHE A 233 -20.58 1.06 11.76
C PHE A 233 -20.75 2.59 11.85
N GLY A 234 -19.75 3.34 11.38
CA GLY A 234 -19.93 4.76 11.07
C GLY A 234 -20.74 4.96 9.78
N GLY A 235 -21.16 6.21 9.53
CA GLY A 235 -21.69 6.60 8.22
C GLY A 235 -20.61 6.62 7.13
N PRO A 236 -20.97 6.66 5.84
CA PRO A 236 -20.04 6.53 4.71
C PRO A 236 -18.80 7.44 4.79
N ALA A 237 -18.98 8.71 5.17
CA ALA A 237 -17.91 9.70 5.27
C ALA A 237 -17.03 9.56 6.53
N PHE A 238 -17.33 8.60 7.41
CA PHE A 238 -16.65 8.40 8.69
C PHE A 238 -16.09 6.99 8.86
N LEU A 239 -16.17 6.16 7.81
CA LEU A 239 -15.81 4.74 7.89
C LEU A 239 -14.34 4.48 8.20
N ALA A 240 -13.42 5.36 7.79
CA ALA A 240 -12.01 5.20 8.09
C ALA A 240 -11.76 5.10 9.60
N TRP A 241 -12.32 6.04 10.37
CA TRP A 241 -12.18 6.07 11.83
C TRP A 241 -13.02 5.02 12.52
N SER A 242 -14.14 4.57 11.94
CA SER A 242 -14.85 3.42 12.51
C SER A 242 -14.08 2.12 12.34
N ARG A 243 -13.40 1.94 11.20
CA ARG A 243 -12.56 0.76 10.90
C ARG A 243 -11.32 0.70 11.81
N MET A 244 -10.73 1.85 12.11
CA MET A 244 -9.61 2.00 13.06
C MET A 244 -10.05 2.00 14.53
N GLY A 245 -11.35 1.80 14.79
CA GLY A 245 -11.86 1.63 16.15
C GLY A 245 -12.00 2.92 16.97
N ASN A 246 -11.89 4.08 16.34
CA ASN A 246 -11.95 5.37 17.01
C ASN A 246 -13.40 5.82 17.31
N LEU A 247 -14.31 5.57 16.37
CA LEU A 247 -15.71 5.98 16.46
C LEU A 247 -16.66 4.85 16.06
N HIS A 248 -17.92 4.99 16.42
CA HIS A 248 -19.00 4.13 15.94
C HIS A 248 -20.28 4.96 15.78
N ARG A 249 -21.24 4.47 14.98
CA ARG A 249 -22.58 5.05 14.73
C ARG A 249 -22.67 6.44 14.10
N TRP A 250 -21.69 7.32 14.27
CA TRP A 250 -21.77 8.70 13.80
C TRP A 250 -21.98 8.75 12.27
N GLY A 251 -23.06 9.41 11.84
CA GLY A 251 -23.47 9.49 10.44
C GLY A 251 -24.15 8.22 9.87
N GLY A 252 -24.31 7.17 10.68
CA GLY A 252 -25.03 5.95 10.32
C GLY A 252 -26.50 5.95 10.79
N PRO A 253 -27.20 4.79 10.68
CA PRO A 253 -26.71 3.50 10.19
C PRO A 253 -26.52 3.48 8.67
N LEU A 254 -25.76 2.50 8.17
CA LEU A 254 -25.56 2.30 6.73
C LEU A 254 -26.81 1.65 6.10
N PRO A 255 -27.33 2.14 4.96
CA PRO A 255 -28.45 1.51 4.28
C PRO A 255 -28.05 0.21 3.59
N GLU A 256 -28.99 -0.70 3.34
CA GLU A 256 -28.72 -1.97 2.62
C GLU A 256 -28.08 -1.75 1.24
N SER A 257 -28.47 -0.68 0.53
CA SER A 257 -27.88 -0.29 -0.76
C SER A 257 -26.38 -0.01 -0.68
N TRP A 258 -25.88 0.46 0.46
CA TRP A 258 -24.44 0.66 0.70
C TRP A 258 -23.71 -0.68 0.72
N PHE A 259 -24.19 -1.65 1.49
CA PHE A 259 -23.54 -2.96 1.62
C PHE A 259 -23.46 -3.69 0.28
N VAL A 260 -24.56 -3.72 -0.48
CA VAL A 260 -24.62 -4.36 -1.80
C VAL A 260 -23.76 -3.61 -2.83
N GLY A 261 -23.89 -2.28 -2.88
CA GLY A 261 -23.19 -1.44 -3.85
C GLY A 261 -21.68 -1.46 -3.65
N GLN A 262 -21.21 -1.28 -2.41
CA GLN A 262 -19.78 -1.25 -2.10
C GLN A 262 -19.12 -2.62 -2.26
N LEU A 263 -19.81 -3.71 -1.94
CA LEU A 263 -19.30 -5.06 -2.19
C LEU A 263 -19.13 -5.31 -3.69
N THR A 264 -20.13 -4.91 -4.50
CA THR A 264 -20.06 -5.02 -5.96
C THR A 264 -18.91 -4.20 -6.53
N LEU A 265 -18.73 -2.98 -6.02
CA LEU A 265 -17.65 -2.08 -6.41
C LEU A 265 -16.27 -2.67 -6.08
N GLN A 266 -16.10 -3.20 -4.86
CA GLN A 266 -14.84 -3.82 -4.44
C GLN A 266 -14.44 -4.99 -5.32
N LYS A 267 -15.38 -5.86 -5.71
CA LYS A 267 -15.08 -6.97 -6.62
C LYS A 267 -14.54 -6.47 -7.96
N LYS A 268 -15.11 -5.38 -8.51
CA LYS A 268 -14.59 -4.76 -9.74
C LYS A 268 -13.20 -4.16 -9.55
N ILE A 269 -12.97 -3.47 -8.43
CA ILE A 269 -11.67 -2.88 -8.07
C ILE A 269 -10.59 -3.98 -8.01
N LEU A 270 -10.84 -5.05 -7.26
CA LEU A 270 -9.89 -6.15 -7.10
C LEU A 270 -9.57 -6.83 -8.42
N VAL A 271 -10.58 -7.14 -9.25
CA VAL A 271 -10.38 -7.73 -10.57
C VAL A 271 -9.45 -6.86 -11.41
N ARG A 272 -9.71 -5.55 -11.52
CA ARG A 272 -8.88 -4.64 -12.32
C ARG A 272 -7.46 -4.50 -11.76
N MET A 273 -7.30 -4.44 -10.44
CA MET A 273 -5.97 -4.41 -9.80
C MET A 273 -5.15 -5.66 -10.16
N TYR A 274 -5.74 -6.86 -10.04
CA TYR A 274 -5.06 -8.10 -10.40
C TYR A 274 -4.77 -8.24 -11.90
N GLU A 275 -5.70 -7.80 -12.76
CA GLU A 275 -5.52 -7.76 -14.22
C GLU A 275 -4.29 -6.93 -14.62
N LEU A 276 -4.00 -5.84 -13.90
CA LEU A 276 -2.83 -5.00 -14.15
C LEU A 276 -1.55 -5.51 -13.47
N GLY A 277 -1.65 -6.56 -12.64
CA GLY A 277 -0.52 -7.10 -11.88
C GLY A 277 -0.21 -6.34 -10.58
N MET A 278 -1.20 -5.65 -10.01
CA MET A 278 -1.12 -5.08 -8.66
C MET A 278 -1.42 -6.14 -7.60
N THR A 279 -0.95 -5.87 -6.38
CA THR A 279 -1.17 -6.65 -5.16
C THR A 279 -2.01 -5.81 -4.19
N PRO A 280 -3.35 -5.93 -4.19
CA PRO A 280 -4.20 -5.14 -3.31
C PRO A 280 -4.04 -5.55 -1.85
N VAL A 281 -3.88 -4.60 -0.94
CA VAL A 281 -3.83 -4.85 0.51
C VAL A 281 -5.26 -4.89 1.04
N LEU A 282 -5.65 -6.00 1.65
CA LEU A 282 -6.98 -6.26 2.18
C LEU A 282 -7.07 -5.93 3.67
N PRO A 283 -8.25 -5.67 4.25
CA PRO A 283 -8.39 -5.47 5.69
C PRO A 283 -8.18 -6.78 6.48
N ALA A 284 -7.97 -6.65 7.78
CA ALA A 284 -8.01 -7.75 8.76
C ALA A 284 -8.65 -7.29 10.09
N PHE A 285 -8.89 -8.24 11.00
CA PHE A 285 -9.40 -7.97 12.32
C PHE A 285 -8.31 -7.42 13.26
N SER A 286 -8.61 -6.30 13.93
CA SER A 286 -7.72 -5.65 14.90
C SER A 286 -8.23 -5.72 16.35
N GLY A 287 -9.33 -6.44 16.63
CA GLY A 287 -9.88 -6.59 17.99
C GLY A 287 -11.20 -5.85 18.26
N ASN A 288 -11.59 -4.89 17.40
CA ASN A 288 -12.80 -4.10 17.62
C ASN A 288 -14.09 -4.88 17.34
N VAL A 289 -14.98 -4.97 18.33
CA VAL A 289 -16.24 -5.73 18.27
C VAL A 289 -17.47 -4.86 18.55
N PRO A 290 -18.66 -5.25 18.06
CA PRO A 290 -19.94 -4.61 18.40
C PRO A 290 -20.26 -4.69 19.90
N ALA A 291 -21.02 -3.72 20.42
CA ALA A 291 -21.43 -3.70 21.83
C ALA A 291 -22.18 -4.98 22.24
N ALA A 292 -23.00 -5.54 21.33
CA ALA A 292 -23.77 -6.76 21.54
C ALA A 292 -22.91 -7.99 21.90
N PHE A 293 -21.61 -7.99 21.58
CA PHE A 293 -20.73 -9.07 22.02
C PHE A 293 -20.66 -9.21 23.54
N LYS A 294 -20.84 -8.12 24.30
CA LYS A 294 -20.86 -8.20 25.77
C LYS A 294 -22.03 -9.02 26.30
N ASP A 295 -23.18 -8.92 25.66
CA ASP A 295 -24.38 -9.64 26.06
C ASP A 295 -24.35 -11.08 25.54
N MET A 296 -23.84 -11.29 24.33
CA MET A 296 -23.76 -12.60 23.68
C MET A 296 -22.63 -13.48 24.21
N PHE A 297 -21.52 -12.88 24.62
CA PHE A 297 -20.34 -13.57 25.15
C PHE A 297 -19.95 -12.95 26.50
N PRO A 298 -20.73 -13.19 27.58
CA PRO A 298 -20.52 -12.54 28.88
C PRO A 298 -19.20 -12.93 29.57
N SER A 299 -18.59 -14.05 29.16
CA SER A 299 -17.26 -14.46 29.63
C SER A 299 -16.11 -13.84 28.82
N ALA A 300 -16.41 -13.19 27.69
CA ALA A 300 -15.39 -12.61 26.83
C ALA A 300 -14.76 -11.38 27.49
N LYS A 301 -13.44 -11.27 27.38
CA LYS A 301 -12.69 -10.14 27.94
C LYS A 301 -12.82 -8.93 27.02
N ILE A 302 -13.85 -8.11 27.24
CA ILE A 302 -14.13 -6.94 26.39
C ILE A 302 -13.99 -5.64 27.18
N THR A 303 -12.98 -4.85 26.80
CA THR A 303 -12.69 -3.54 27.37
C THR A 303 -13.35 -2.45 26.55
N ARG A 304 -13.94 -1.45 27.19
CA ARG A 304 -14.42 -0.25 26.49
C ARG A 304 -13.26 0.77 26.43
N LEU A 305 -12.89 1.18 25.23
CA LEU A 305 -11.78 2.11 25.00
C LEU A 305 -12.11 3.54 25.45
N GLY A 306 -11.07 4.36 25.55
CA GLY A 306 -11.16 5.77 25.91
C GLY A 306 -11.83 6.63 24.84
N ASN A 307 -12.04 7.90 25.18
CA ASN A 307 -12.61 8.88 24.27
C ASN A 307 -11.60 9.35 23.24
N TRP A 308 -11.79 8.95 21.98
CA TRP A 308 -11.09 9.51 20.83
C TRP A 308 -11.88 10.69 20.27
N PHE A 309 -11.43 11.92 20.55
CA PHE A 309 -11.91 13.21 20.01
C PHE A 309 -13.40 13.27 19.61
N SER A 310 -14.30 12.68 20.41
CA SER A 310 -15.70 12.51 20.00
C SER A 310 -16.36 13.85 19.69
N VAL A 311 -17.31 13.83 18.76
CA VAL A 311 -18.11 15.01 18.39
C VAL A 311 -18.73 15.58 19.67
N LYS A 312 -18.37 16.83 20.02
CA LYS A 312 -18.78 17.51 21.26
C LYS A 312 -18.43 16.75 22.55
N ARG A 313 -17.37 15.93 22.55
CA ARG A 313 -16.94 15.06 23.66
C ARG A 313 -18.04 14.09 24.12
N ASN A 314 -18.97 13.71 23.24
CA ASN A 314 -20.08 12.82 23.61
C ASN A 314 -19.68 11.34 23.46
N PRO A 315 -19.65 10.55 24.56
CA PRO A 315 -19.27 9.15 24.53
C PRO A 315 -20.21 8.22 23.75
N LYS A 316 -21.33 8.75 23.23
CA LYS A 316 -22.28 8.04 22.38
C LYS A 316 -21.69 7.56 21.05
N TRP A 317 -20.63 8.21 20.57
CA TRP A 317 -20.08 7.99 19.21
C TRP A 317 -18.61 7.56 19.20
N CYS A 318 -18.02 7.23 20.34
CA CYS A 318 -16.62 6.80 20.49
C CYS A 318 -16.54 5.57 21.36
N CYS A 319 -15.34 5.29 21.86
CA CYS A 319 -15.20 4.49 23.06
C CYS A 319 -15.70 3.08 22.77
N THR A 320 -15.15 2.55 21.67
CA THR A 320 -15.48 1.27 21.07
C THR A 320 -15.10 0.12 22.00
N TYR A 321 -15.57 -1.07 21.68
CA TYR A 321 -15.32 -2.26 22.47
C TYR A 321 -14.16 -3.05 21.84
N LEU A 322 -13.10 -3.22 22.61
CA LEU A 322 -11.93 -4.00 22.24
C LEU A 322 -12.00 -5.37 22.91
N LEU A 323 -12.03 -6.42 22.09
CA LEU A 323 -11.83 -7.79 22.54
C LEU A 323 -10.35 -7.99 22.88
N ASP A 324 -10.07 -8.50 24.07
CA ASP A 324 -8.72 -8.77 24.53
C ASP A 324 -8.06 -9.87 23.67
N ALA A 325 -6.80 -9.67 23.32
CA ALA A 325 -6.03 -10.59 22.50
C ALA A 325 -5.81 -11.98 23.11
N THR A 326 -5.93 -12.10 24.43
CA THR A 326 -5.83 -13.39 25.13
C THR A 326 -7.14 -14.17 25.12
N ASP A 327 -8.23 -13.57 24.62
CA ASP A 327 -9.52 -14.24 24.47
C ASP A 327 -9.50 -15.18 23.25
N PRO A 328 -9.91 -16.45 23.37
CA PRO A 328 -9.96 -17.38 22.23
C PRO A 328 -10.81 -16.88 21.05
N LEU A 329 -11.83 -16.07 21.31
CA LEU A 329 -12.67 -15.47 20.26
C LEU A 329 -11.86 -14.56 19.33
N PHE A 330 -10.74 -14.01 19.79
CA PHE A 330 -9.94 -13.08 18.98
C PHE A 330 -9.41 -13.75 17.71
N ILE A 331 -8.78 -14.91 17.87
CA ILE A 331 -8.24 -15.69 16.75
C ILE A 331 -9.39 -16.24 15.90
N GLU A 332 -10.48 -16.68 16.52
CA GLU A 332 -11.64 -17.22 15.81
C GLU A 332 -12.30 -16.18 14.90
N ILE A 333 -12.51 -14.95 15.37
CA ILE A 333 -13.06 -13.85 14.57
C ILE A 333 -12.08 -13.46 13.46
N GLY A 334 -10.79 -13.35 13.78
CA GLY A 334 -9.74 -13.05 12.80
C GLY A 334 -9.73 -14.06 11.65
N ARG A 335 -9.70 -15.36 11.97
CA ARG A 335 -9.79 -16.45 11.00
C ARG A 335 -11.03 -16.34 10.13
N THR A 336 -12.19 -16.17 10.78
CA THR A 336 -13.49 -16.10 10.12
C THR A 336 -13.55 -14.92 9.14
N PHE A 337 -12.92 -13.79 9.48
CA PHE A 337 -12.83 -12.63 8.61
C PHE A 337 -12.01 -12.92 7.35
N ILE A 338 -10.84 -13.55 7.47
CA ILE A 338 -10.04 -13.94 6.31
C ILE A 338 -10.77 -14.97 5.43
N GLU A 339 -11.40 -15.98 6.04
CA GLU A 339 -12.18 -16.99 5.33
C GLU A 339 -13.36 -16.39 4.55
N GLU A 340 -14.11 -15.46 5.15
CA GLU A 340 -15.23 -14.79 4.47
C GLU A 340 -14.74 -13.85 3.36
N GLN A 341 -13.62 -13.15 3.54
CA GLN A 341 -13.00 -12.39 2.45
C GLN A 341 -12.61 -13.30 1.29
N LEU A 342 -11.91 -14.41 1.56
CA LEU A 342 -11.48 -15.36 0.54
C LEU A 342 -12.67 -15.96 -0.21
N LYS A 343 -13.73 -16.33 0.52
CA LYS A 343 -14.97 -16.83 -0.07
C LYS A 343 -15.65 -15.79 -0.98
N GLU A 344 -15.67 -14.53 -0.55
CA GLU A 344 -16.38 -13.47 -1.27
C GLU A 344 -15.62 -12.97 -2.51
N TYR A 345 -14.29 -12.87 -2.41
CA TYR A 345 -13.42 -12.35 -3.46
C TYR A 345 -12.79 -13.43 -4.33
N GLY A 346 -12.79 -14.69 -3.89
CA GLY A 346 -12.25 -15.86 -4.61
C GLY A 346 -10.73 -15.98 -4.59
N ARG A 347 -10.01 -14.97 -4.08
CA ARG A 347 -8.55 -14.95 -3.91
C ARG A 347 -8.14 -13.89 -2.89
N THR A 348 -6.89 -13.96 -2.44
CA THR A 348 -6.23 -12.95 -1.61
C THR A 348 -4.92 -12.49 -2.27
N SER A 349 -4.32 -11.43 -1.74
CA SER A 349 -2.94 -11.00 -2.00
C SER A 349 -1.96 -11.47 -0.94
N HIS A 350 -2.47 -12.10 0.12
CA HIS A 350 -1.76 -12.45 1.37
C HIS A 350 -1.25 -11.27 2.18
N ILE A 351 -1.61 -10.03 1.82
CA ILE A 351 -1.22 -8.83 2.55
C ILE A 351 -2.44 -8.21 3.17
N TYR A 352 -2.41 -8.10 4.49
CA TYR A 352 -3.52 -7.59 5.28
C TYR A 352 -3.11 -6.38 6.11
N ASN A 353 -3.92 -5.33 6.13
CA ASN A 353 -3.76 -4.18 7.00
C ASN A 353 -4.86 -4.13 8.05
N CYS A 354 -4.45 -3.91 9.29
CA CYS A 354 -5.32 -3.52 10.40
C CYS A 354 -4.46 -2.86 11.47
N ASP A 355 -5.07 -1.96 12.24
CA ASP A 355 -4.39 -1.15 13.24
C ASP A 355 -5.30 -1.03 14.48
N THR A 356 -4.91 -1.61 15.61
CA THR A 356 -5.72 -1.66 16.85
C THR A 356 -5.69 -0.33 17.61
N PHE A 357 -4.55 0.36 17.56
CA PHE A 357 -4.24 1.50 18.41
C PHE A 357 -3.85 2.74 17.60
N ASP A 358 -4.45 2.92 16.43
CA ASP A 358 -4.33 4.17 15.68
C ASP A 358 -5.03 5.28 16.47
N GLU A 359 -4.23 6.17 17.05
CA GLU A 359 -4.64 7.25 17.96
C GLU A 359 -5.44 6.83 19.21
N ASN A 360 -5.41 5.54 19.57
CA ASN A 360 -5.92 5.03 20.84
C ASN A 360 -4.77 4.49 21.68
N THR A 361 -4.67 4.92 22.94
CA THR A 361 -3.62 4.43 23.85
C THR A 361 -3.97 3.02 24.33
N PRO A 362 -3.02 2.06 24.28
CA PRO A 362 -3.23 0.73 24.85
C PRO A 362 -3.55 0.81 26.35
N PRO A 363 -4.40 -0.10 26.89
CA PRO A 363 -4.83 -0.04 28.28
C PRO A 363 -3.72 -0.38 29.29
N VAL A 364 -2.66 -1.06 28.84
CA VAL A 364 -1.56 -1.57 29.67
C VAL A 364 -0.24 -1.31 28.94
N ASP A 365 0.76 -0.77 29.63
CA ASP A 365 2.09 -0.44 29.07
C ASP A 365 3.13 -1.58 29.20
N ASP A 366 2.70 -2.74 29.69
CA ASP A 366 3.52 -3.94 29.81
C ASP A 366 3.92 -4.48 28.42
N PRO A 367 5.23 -4.61 28.12
CA PRO A 367 5.72 -5.21 26.88
C PRO A 367 5.19 -6.64 26.62
N GLY A 368 4.95 -7.43 27.68
CA GLY A 368 4.39 -8.79 27.53
C GLY A 368 2.98 -8.78 26.97
N TYR A 369 2.12 -7.90 27.48
CA TYR A 369 0.78 -7.66 26.95
C TYR A 369 0.83 -7.17 25.49
N ILE A 370 1.66 -6.17 25.17
CA ILE A 370 1.77 -5.62 23.81
C ILE A 370 2.25 -6.68 22.81
N SER A 371 3.22 -7.51 23.20
CA SER A 371 3.69 -8.62 22.38
C SER A 371 2.59 -9.67 22.15
N SER A 372 1.85 -10.02 23.21
CA SER A 372 0.73 -10.97 23.11
C SER A 372 -0.38 -10.47 22.18
N LEU A 373 -0.67 -9.16 22.20
CA LEU A 373 -1.61 -8.53 21.28
C LEU A 373 -1.17 -8.65 19.82
N GLY A 374 0.05 -8.21 19.50
CA GLY A 374 0.57 -8.30 18.14
C GLY A 374 0.61 -9.74 17.62
N ALA A 375 0.97 -10.69 18.48
CA ALA A 375 0.96 -12.11 18.15
C ALA A 375 -0.45 -12.65 17.87
N ALA A 376 -1.47 -12.23 18.64
CA ALA A 376 -2.85 -12.64 18.43
C ALA A 376 -3.46 -12.07 17.14
N ILE A 377 -3.18 -10.80 16.82
CA ILE A 377 -3.57 -10.17 15.54
C ILE A 377 -3.02 -10.98 14.38
N PHE A 378 -1.72 -11.24 14.38
CA PHE A 378 -1.11 -12.00 13.29
C PHE A 378 -1.59 -13.45 13.25
N SER A 379 -1.77 -14.10 14.41
CA SER A 379 -2.32 -15.47 14.47
C SER A 379 -3.73 -15.55 13.90
N GLY A 380 -4.57 -14.53 14.15
CA GLY A 380 -5.89 -14.40 13.54
C GLY A 380 -5.81 -14.35 12.02
N MET A 381 -4.88 -13.56 11.45
CA MET A 381 -4.65 -13.54 10.00
C MET A 381 -4.14 -14.88 9.48
N GLN A 382 -3.08 -15.41 10.10
CA GLN A 382 -2.39 -16.63 9.68
C GLN A 382 -3.30 -17.85 9.70
N SER A 383 -4.21 -17.92 10.68
CA SER A 383 -5.14 -19.05 10.80
C SER A 383 -6.18 -19.12 9.66
N GLY A 384 -6.40 -18.04 8.92
CA GLY A 384 -7.21 -18.05 7.69
C GLY A 384 -6.37 -18.04 6.40
N ASP A 385 -5.07 -17.75 6.48
CA ASP A 385 -4.14 -17.70 5.35
C ASP A 385 -2.69 -17.95 5.81
N ASP A 386 -2.17 -19.15 5.56
CA ASP A 386 -0.80 -19.55 5.96
C ASP A 386 0.30 -18.62 5.42
N ASN A 387 0.03 -17.92 4.33
CA ASN A 387 0.97 -17.00 3.69
C ASN A 387 0.81 -15.55 4.14
N ALA A 388 -0.13 -15.26 5.05
CA ALA A 388 -0.43 -13.93 5.54
C ALA A 388 0.83 -13.14 5.92
N MET A 389 0.80 -11.85 5.59
CA MET A 389 1.71 -10.82 6.00
C MET A 389 0.91 -9.61 6.49
N TRP A 390 1.30 -9.08 7.64
CA TRP A 390 0.71 -7.89 8.21
C TRP A 390 1.42 -6.65 7.66
N LEU A 391 0.65 -5.75 7.04
CA LEU A 391 1.08 -4.39 6.74
C LEU A 391 0.50 -3.46 7.81
N MET A 392 1.33 -2.85 8.64
CA MET A 392 0.88 -2.03 9.79
C MET A 392 1.20 -0.55 9.58
N GLN A 393 0.32 0.33 10.01
CA GLN A 393 0.57 1.77 10.07
C GLN A 393 1.55 2.10 11.21
N GLY A 394 2.64 2.80 10.90
CA GLY A 394 3.60 3.28 11.90
C GLY A 394 3.19 4.56 12.64
N TRP A 395 2.03 5.15 12.34
CA TRP A 395 1.60 6.46 12.86
C TRP A 395 1.57 6.52 14.38
N LEU A 396 1.09 5.45 15.01
CA LEU A 396 1.04 5.30 16.46
C LEU A 396 2.39 5.59 17.15
N PHE A 397 3.52 5.22 16.54
CA PHE A 397 4.86 5.47 17.06
C PHE A 397 5.30 6.95 16.99
N SER A 398 4.68 7.75 16.13
CA SER A 398 4.95 9.20 16.03
C SER A 398 3.96 10.05 16.82
N TYR A 399 2.74 9.54 17.03
CA TYR A 399 1.62 10.28 17.59
C TYR A 399 1.55 10.19 19.12
N ASP A 400 1.65 8.98 19.70
CA ASP A 400 1.37 8.75 21.12
C ASP A 400 2.68 8.50 21.92
N PRO A 401 2.97 9.30 22.96
CA PRO A 401 4.17 9.12 23.80
C PRO A 401 4.21 7.79 24.56
N PHE A 402 3.11 7.03 24.60
CA PHE A 402 3.06 5.65 25.10
C PHE A 402 4.15 4.76 24.45
N TRP A 403 4.39 4.94 23.15
CA TRP A 403 5.24 4.06 22.37
C TRP A 403 6.74 4.33 22.52
N ARG A 404 7.24 4.08 23.74
CA ARG A 404 8.69 4.11 24.05
C ARG A 404 9.38 2.88 23.45
N PRO A 405 10.73 2.86 23.36
CA PRO A 405 11.48 1.76 22.74
C PRO A 405 11.08 0.35 23.23
N PRO A 406 10.82 0.08 24.52
CA PRO A 406 10.39 -1.25 24.96
C PRO A 406 9.04 -1.68 24.37
N GLN A 407 8.03 -0.79 24.37
CA GLN A 407 6.69 -1.07 23.84
C GLN A 407 6.71 -1.22 22.31
N MET A 408 7.47 -0.36 21.62
CA MET A 408 7.66 -0.45 20.17
C MET A 408 8.34 -1.77 19.77
N LYS A 409 9.43 -2.15 20.44
CA LYS A 409 10.10 -3.44 20.20
C LYS A 409 9.16 -4.62 20.46
N ALA A 410 8.39 -4.57 21.54
CA ALA A 410 7.44 -5.63 21.87
C ALA A 410 6.39 -5.84 20.77
N LEU A 411 5.84 -4.77 20.20
CA LEU A 411 4.88 -4.88 19.09
C LEU A 411 5.57 -5.38 17.82
N LEU A 412 6.70 -4.80 17.44
CA LEU A 412 7.39 -5.11 16.18
C LEU A 412 7.97 -6.54 16.15
N HIS A 413 8.39 -7.07 17.30
CA HIS A 413 8.94 -8.43 17.42
C HIS A 413 7.91 -9.46 17.91
N SER A 414 6.63 -9.08 18.01
CA SER A 414 5.53 -10.01 18.32
C SER A 414 5.24 -11.02 17.22
N VAL A 415 5.82 -10.80 16.03
CA VAL A 415 5.58 -11.56 14.81
C VAL A 415 6.91 -11.96 14.17
N PRO A 416 6.96 -13.10 13.47
CA PRO A 416 8.18 -13.52 12.79
C PRO A 416 8.70 -12.47 11.79
N LEU A 417 10.02 -12.30 11.71
CA LEU A 417 10.63 -11.42 10.70
C LEU A 417 10.18 -11.82 9.28
N GLY A 418 9.84 -10.81 8.48
CA GLY A 418 9.27 -11.01 7.13
C GLY A 418 7.75 -11.25 7.10
N LYS A 419 7.10 -11.33 8.27
CA LYS A 419 5.63 -11.42 8.38
C LYS A 419 4.95 -10.11 8.78
N LEU A 420 5.74 -9.08 9.07
CA LEU A 420 5.28 -7.72 9.33
C LEU A 420 6.09 -6.73 8.50
N VAL A 421 5.38 -5.76 7.94
CA VAL A 421 5.95 -4.62 7.23
C VAL A 421 5.31 -3.36 7.77
N VAL A 422 6.13 -2.37 8.13
CA VAL A 422 5.64 -1.11 8.69
C VAL A 422 5.55 -0.05 7.60
N LEU A 423 4.44 0.66 7.53
CA LEU A 423 4.34 1.91 6.78
C LEU A 423 4.91 3.03 7.65
N ASP A 424 6.09 3.54 7.33
CA ASP A 424 6.62 4.75 7.96
C ASP A 424 5.87 5.95 7.36
N LEU A 425 4.72 6.23 7.98
CA LEU A 425 3.62 6.95 7.35
C LEU A 425 3.97 8.40 6.99
N TYR A 426 4.71 9.09 7.85
CA TYR A 426 5.03 10.52 7.72
C TYR A 426 6.55 10.75 7.61
N ALA A 427 7.21 9.90 6.83
CA ALA A 427 8.66 9.76 6.86
C ALA A 427 9.42 10.92 6.20
N GLU A 428 8.74 11.79 5.47
CA GLU A 428 9.28 13.03 4.92
C GLU A 428 9.41 14.15 5.97
N VAL A 429 8.66 14.08 7.08
CA VAL A 429 8.71 15.08 8.16
C VAL A 429 9.16 14.49 9.49
N LYS A 430 8.59 13.34 9.89
CA LYS A 430 8.89 12.63 11.13
C LYS A 430 9.27 11.16 10.83
N PRO A 431 10.44 10.90 10.22
CA PRO A 431 10.90 9.54 9.90
C PRO A 431 11.17 8.73 11.16
N ILE A 432 10.30 7.75 11.43
CA ILE A 432 10.46 6.84 12.58
C ILE A 432 11.64 5.89 12.35
N TRP A 433 11.91 5.50 11.10
CA TRP A 433 12.99 4.57 10.76
C TRP A 433 14.37 5.06 11.25
N ILE A 434 14.61 6.38 11.31
CA ILE A 434 15.87 6.96 11.77
C ILE A 434 16.06 6.75 13.27
N SER A 435 15.03 7.02 14.06
CA SER A 435 15.09 6.94 15.53
C SER A 435 14.86 5.54 16.10
N SER A 436 14.46 4.58 15.27
CA SER A 436 14.12 3.21 15.67
C SER A 436 15.09 2.15 15.14
N GLU A 437 16.31 2.55 14.75
CA GLU A 437 17.30 1.62 14.17
C GLU A 437 16.70 0.83 12.99
N GLN A 438 15.98 1.52 12.10
CA GLN A 438 15.19 0.92 11.02
C GLN A 438 14.14 -0.08 11.53
N PHE A 439 13.25 0.37 12.42
CA PHE A 439 12.20 -0.45 13.04
C PHE A 439 12.75 -1.74 13.68
N TYR A 440 13.93 -1.66 14.28
CA TYR A 440 14.62 -2.77 14.93
C TYR A 440 14.71 -4.02 14.03
N GLY A 441 14.97 -3.80 12.73
CA GLY A 441 15.15 -4.84 11.72
C GLY A 441 13.87 -5.30 11.02
N VAL A 442 12.68 -4.80 11.41
CA VAL A 442 11.44 -5.09 10.69
C VAL A 442 11.40 -4.33 9.36
N PRO A 443 11.06 -4.97 8.23
CA PRO A 443 10.96 -4.27 6.95
C PRO A 443 9.95 -3.12 7.01
N TYR A 444 10.21 -2.05 6.28
CA TYR A 444 9.34 -0.89 6.24
C TYR A 444 9.23 -0.29 4.84
N ILE A 445 8.15 0.45 4.60
CA ILE A 445 7.93 1.24 3.39
C ILE A 445 7.98 2.72 3.80
N TRP A 446 8.92 3.46 3.20
CA TRP A 446 9.00 4.90 3.35
C TRP A 446 7.83 5.57 2.62
N LYS A 447 7.04 6.40 3.31
CA LYS A 447 5.86 7.04 2.76
C LYS A 447 5.88 8.55 2.98
N VAL A 448 5.25 9.26 2.05
CA VAL A 448 4.92 10.69 2.14
C VAL A 448 3.45 10.87 2.54
N ILE A 449 3.15 11.80 3.45
CA ILE A 449 1.80 12.30 3.71
C ILE A 449 1.73 13.78 3.35
N VAL A 450 1.28 14.06 2.13
CA VAL A 450 1.15 15.45 1.61
C VAL A 450 -0.17 16.12 2.04
N ALA A 451 -1.19 15.35 2.48
CA ALA A 451 -2.53 15.85 2.73
C ALA A 451 -3.00 15.62 4.18
N SER A 452 -2.40 16.34 5.14
CA SER A 452 -2.88 16.44 6.53
C SER A 452 -3.50 17.83 6.86
N LEU A 453 -3.48 18.76 5.91
CA LEU A 453 -3.78 20.19 6.11
C LEU A 453 -5.22 20.54 6.52
N LEU A 454 -6.16 19.59 6.54
CA LEU A 454 -7.55 19.89 6.95
C LEU A 454 -7.81 19.75 8.46
N SER A 455 -6.94 19.08 9.23
CA SER A 455 -7.18 18.92 10.69
C SER A 455 -6.51 19.98 11.56
N LEU A 456 -5.50 20.69 11.06
CA LEU A 456 -4.75 21.68 11.87
C LEU A 456 -5.38 23.08 11.88
N TYR A 457 -6.31 23.39 10.97
CA TYR A 457 -6.90 24.74 10.86
C TYR A 457 -8.29 24.89 11.50
N LEU A 458 -8.91 23.82 12.02
CA LEU A 458 -10.24 23.90 12.64
C LEU A 458 -10.22 24.11 14.16
N THR A 459 -9.04 24.19 14.80
CA THR A 459 -8.94 24.39 16.26
C THR A 459 -8.64 25.82 16.72
N ASP A 460 -8.34 26.77 15.82
CA ASP A 460 -8.06 28.17 16.18
C ASP A 460 -9.10 29.16 15.61
N SER A 461 -10.37 28.97 15.96
CA SER A 461 -11.38 30.00 15.74
C SER A 461 -12.36 30.14 16.90
N HIS A 462 -11.84 30.30 18.12
CA HIS A 462 -12.53 31.00 19.21
C HIS A 462 -11.49 31.57 20.20
N LEU A 463 -11.05 32.80 19.92
CA LEU A 463 -10.68 33.79 20.95
C LEU A 463 -11.71 34.91 20.90
#